data_AF-A0A1Q8R0T3-F1
#
_entry.id   AF-A0A1Q8R0T3-F1
#
_cell.length_a   1.000
_cell.length_b   1.000
_cell.length_c   1.000
_cell.angle_alpha   90.00
_cell.angle_beta   90.00
_cell.angle_gamma   90.00
#
_symmetry.space_group_name_H-M   'P 1'
#
loop_
_entity.id
_entity.type
_entity.pdbx_description
1 polymer ?
#
loop_
_entity_poly.entity_id
_entity_poly.type
_entity_poly.pdbx_seq_one_letter_code
_entity_poly.pdbx_strand_id
1 'polypeptide(L)'
;MFRKILIANRGEIAVRIMRTCQEMQIKTVAIYTEVDSHSLHVQLADEAVKCVSGTGYLAIDWIIQTALEMGAQAIHPGYGFLAENPVFAAKIQEAGLVFIGPDAQTMALMGDKAKARETMVSYGFPVVPGGTGVVTSDEETLQMARKLGYPVLIKAVAGGGGRGMRLALQEDQLLQSLESARSEANSCFGNQDVYLEKYLVGCRHVEMQILADNYGQVVTLGERDCSIQRRHQKLIEESPSPALTPELRARMSEVSHDAAEAVRYRGVGTLEFLLDQDYNFYFMEMNTRIQVEHTVTELVCGLDLIKEQIRIAAGEPLGYDQSDIRLTGWAMECRINAEDPVTFMPSPGKIEYYRPPGGFGVRVDSAAYSGYTVSPYYDSLISKLVVYGQTRVDVLTRMQRALAEFSIRGVKTTIPFHQRILADQDFQRGEFTTDFIQQKLDSDVQSSQEYPTHLDQDDEARDTLLAAVLSAAIETYENSENERYRIINIQPTGKMRSSWRMVGLCGGGLQ
;
A
#
# COMPACT_ATOMS: atom_id res chain seq x y z
N MET A 1 11.80 27.48 1.05
CA MET A 1 12.34 26.11 1.16
C MET A 1 13.02 25.87 2.50
N PHE A 2 12.84 24.69 3.08
CA PHE A 2 13.44 24.30 4.36
C PHE A 2 14.94 23.98 4.21
N ARG A 3 15.70 24.18 5.29
CA ARG A 3 17.11 23.77 5.39
C ARG A 3 17.27 22.42 6.09
N LYS A 4 16.37 22.10 7.03
CA LYS A 4 16.39 20.86 7.80
C LYS A 4 14.98 20.38 8.14
N ILE A 5 14.72 19.09 7.93
CA ILE A 5 13.44 18.42 8.22
C ILE A 5 13.70 17.23 9.16
N LEU A 6 12.89 17.10 10.21
CA LEU A 6 12.84 15.88 11.02
C LEU A 6 11.81 14.92 10.42
N ILE A 7 12.17 13.65 10.29
CA ILE A 7 11.28 12.61 9.77
C ILE A 7 10.76 11.80 10.94
N ALA A 8 9.48 12.00 11.27
CA ALA A 8 8.81 11.35 12.39
C ALA A 8 8.24 9.98 11.99
N ASN A 9 9.09 9.15 11.38
CA ASN A 9 8.74 7.81 10.89
C ASN A 9 9.99 6.93 10.79
N ARG A 10 9.80 5.68 10.36
CA ARG A 10 10.82 4.65 10.19
C ARG A 10 10.70 3.94 8.84
N GLY A 11 11.57 2.96 8.62
CA GLY A 11 11.41 2.00 7.52
C GLY A 11 11.50 2.66 6.14
N GLU A 12 10.80 2.08 5.16
CA GLU A 12 10.91 2.49 3.76
C GLU A 12 10.49 3.95 3.54
N ILE A 13 9.40 4.39 4.17
CA ILE A 13 8.89 5.75 3.97
C ILE A 13 9.85 6.81 4.49
N ALA A 14 10.53 6.54 5.61
CA ALA A 14 11.58 7.44 6.09
C ALA A 14 12.73 7.54 5.08
N VAL A 15 13.16 6.41 4.50
CA VAL A 15 14.17 6.38 3.43
C VAL A 15 13.69 7.14 2.19
N ARG A 16 12.44 6.95 1.77
CA ARG A 16 11.81 7.63 0.64
C ARG A 16 11.81 9.15 0.82
N ILE A 17 11.48 9.63 2.01
CA ILE A 17 11.52 11.07 2.35
C ILE A 17 12.95 11.59 2.38
N MET A 18 13.90 10.85 2.98
CA MET A 18 15.31 11.25 3.02
C MET A 18 15.90 11.41 1.62
N ARG A 19 15.58 10.50 0.68
CA ARG A 19 16.05 10.59 -0.70
C ARG A 19 15.58 11.89 -1.38
N THR A 20 14.29 12.23 -1.28
CA THR A 20 13.80 13.52 -1.81
C THR A 20 14.46 14.70 -1.11
N CYS A 21 14.59 14.68 0.22
CA CYS A 21 15.27 15.74 0.94
C CYS A 21 16.73 15.92 0.46
N GLN A 22 17.46 14.83 0.23
CA GLN A 22 18.83 14.86 -0.29
C GLN A 22 18.89 15.49 -1.69
N GLU A 23 17.99 15.10 -2.61
CA GLU A 23 17.87 15.69 -3.95
C GLU A 23 17.52 17.19 -3.90
N MET A 24 16.71 17.59 -2.91
CA MET A 24 16.34 18.98 -2.64
C MET A 24 17.40 19.75 -1.83
N GLN A 25 18.51 19.11 -1.46
CA GLN A 25 19.58 19.68 -0.62
C GLN A 25 19.11 20.12 0.78
N ILE A 26 18.13 19.42 1.34
CA ILE A 26 17.56 19.63 2.67
C ILE A 26 18.17 18.60 3.63
N LYS A 27 18.69 19.07 4.77
CA LYS A 27 19.23 18.20 5.82
C LYS A 27 18.14 17.43 6.53
N THR A 28 18.46 16.23 7.01
CA THR A 28 17.49 15.31 7.59
C THR A 28 17.86 14.88 9.01
N VAL A 29 16.85 14.81 9.87
CA VAL A 29 16.97 14.22 11.22
C VAL A 29 16.10 12.98 11.28
N ALA A 30 16.70 11.83 11.56
CA ALA A 30 15.99 10.59 11.89
C ALA A 30 15.74 10.50 13.40
N ILE A 31 14.61 9.91 13.78
CA ILE A 31 14.36 9.40 15.13
C ILE A 31 14.31 7.87 15.06
N TYR A 32 14.78 7.19 16.09
CA TYR A 32 14.75 5.71 16.10
C TYR A 32 14.59 5.12 17.49
N THR A 33 14.02 3.93 17.60
CA THR A 33 14.02 3.13 18.84
C THR A 33 15.23 2.21 18.87
N GLU A 34 15.55 1.61 20.03
CA GLU A 34 16.68 0.66 20.13
C GLU A 34 16.61 -0.48 19.10
N VAL A 35 15.40 -0.97 18.84
CA VAL A 35 15.12 -2.03 17.85
C VAL A 35 15.52 -1.61 16.43
N ASP A 36 15.42 -0.32 16.11
CA ASP A 36 15.74 0.24 14.79
C ASP A 36 17.14 0.88 14.73
N SER A 37 18.00 0.67 15.74
CA SER A 37 19.37 1.23 15.79
C SER A 37 20.22 0.92 14.55
N HIS A 38 19.93 -0.19 13.86
CA HIS A 38 20.59 -0.60 12.62
C HIS A 38 19.70 -0.42 11.37
N SER A 39 18.54 0.22 11.48
CA SER A 39 17.65 0.45 10.32
C SER A 39 18.31 1.38 9.30
N LEU A 40 18.04 1.18 8.00
CA LEU A 40 18.66 1.96 6.94
C LEU A 40 18.37 3.47 7.05
N HIS A 41 17.16 3.85 7.52
CA HIS A 41 16.82 5.26 7.69
C HIS A 41 17.71 5.98 8.72
N VAL A 42 18.21 5.26 9.74
CA VAL A 42 19.17 5.81 10.71
C VAL A 42 20.52 6.06 10.06
N GLN A 43 20.94 5.15 9.18
CA GLN A 43 22.23 5.23 8.49
C GLN A 43 22.26 6.29 7.38
N LEU A 44 21.11 6.61 6.78
CA LEU A 44 20.99 7.55 5.68
C LEU A 44 20.79 9.01 6.11
N ALA A 45 20.28 9.24 7.31
CA ALA A 45 20.02 10.60 7.80
C ALA A 45 21.33 11.36 8.07
N ASP A 46 21.30 12.69 7.91
CA ASP A 46 22.44 13.52 8.28
C ASP A 46 22.70 13.49 9.78
N GLU A 47 21.63 13.42 10.58
CA GLU A 47 21.65 13.31 12.04
C GLU A 47 20.59 12.29 12.49
N ALA A 48 20.87 11.52 13.53
CA ALA A 48 19.93 10.54 14.06
C ALA A 48 19.87 10.58 15.59
N VAL A 49 18.67 10.59 16.15
CA VAL A 49 18.42 10.71 17.59
C VAL A 49 17.66 9.48 18.09
N LYS A 50 18.24 8.80 19.09
CA LYS A 50 17.58 7.67 19.74
C LYS A 50 16.43 8.17 20.63
N CYS A 51 15.23 7.68 20.37
CA CYS A 51 14.06 7.94 21.20
C CYS A 51 14.21 7.26 22.57
N VAL A 52 14.07 8.07 23.63
CA VAL A 52 14.12 7.62 25.03
C VAL A 52 12.74 7.40 25.65
N SER A 53 11.67 7.74 24.92
CA SER A 53 10.30 7.53 25.38
C SER A 53 9.87 6.07 25.22
N GLY A 54 9.16 5.54 26.22
CA GLY A 54 8.55 4.21 26.15
C GLY A 54 7.50 4.05 25.04
N THR A 55 6.96 5.17 24.52
CA THR A 55 6.00 5.17 23.41
C THR A 55 6.64 5.26 22.02
N GLY A 56 7.98 5.35 21.94
CA GLY A 56 8.73 5.30 20.68
C GLY A 56 8.28 6.35 19.66
N TYR A 57 7.87 5.91 18.47
CA TYR A 57 7.41 6.77 17.37
C TYR A 57 6.06 7.48 17.64
N LEU A 58 5.41 7.22 18.77
CA LEU A 58 4.17 7.89 19.20
C LEU A 58 4.41 8.99 20.25
N ALA A 59 5.67 9.30 20.57
CA ALA A 59 6.05 10.26 21.60
C ALA A 59 5.96 11.73 21.13
N ILE A 60 4.74 12.25 20.95
CA ILE A 60 4.46 13.60 20.41
C ILE A 60 5.39 14.69 20.98
N ASP A 61 5.38 14.90 22.30
CA ASP A 61 6.12 16.01 22.92
C ASP A 61 7.65 15.83 22.77
N TRP A 62 8.12 14.58 22.85
CA TRP A 62 9.54 14.27 22.66
C TRP A 62 10.00 14.54 21.22
N ILE A 63 9.19 14.16 20.22
CA ILE A 63 9.51 14.38 18.81
C ILE A 63 9.60 15.87 18.50
N ILE A 64 8.65 16.67 19.00
CA ILE A 64 8.63 18.12 18.81
C ILE A 64 9.83 18.77 19.48
N GLN A 65 10.13 18.40 20.74
CA GLN A 65 11.31 18.90 21.44
C GLN A 65 12.61 18.56 20.70
N THR A 66 12.73 17.32 20.20
CA THR A 66 13.88 16.89 19.40
C THR A 66 14.01 17.71 18.12
N ALA A 67 12.90 17.99 17.43
CA ALA A 67 12.93 18.83 16.22
C ALA A 67 13.46 20.23 16.51
N LEU A 68 13.05 20.85 17.63
CA LEU A 68 13.52 22.16 18.06
C LEU A 68 15.02 22.16 18.40
N GLU A 69 15.47 21.19 19.21
CA GLU A 69 16.88 21.07 19.63
C GLU A 69 17.82 20.83 18.46
N MET A 70 17.38 20.06 17.47
CA MET A 70 18.15 19.76 16.26
C MET A 70 18.07 20.87 15.20
N GLY A 71 17.29 21.93 15.44
CA GLY A 71 17.10 23.05 14.52
C GLY A 71 16.37 22.66 13.23
N ALA A 72 15.49 21.66 13.28
CA ALA A 72 14.59 21.35 12.18
C ALA A 72 13.54 22.47 12.03
N GLN A 73 13.09 22.72 10.81
CA GLN A 73 12.07 23.74 10.51
C GLN A 73 10.69 23.13 10.22
N ALA A 74 10.68 21.84 9.87
CA ALA A 74 9.47 21.10 9.58
C ALA A 74 9.61 19.64 10.01
N ILE A 75 8.48 18.99 10.20
CA ILE A 75 8.38 17.56 10.51
C ILE A 75 7.56 16.88 9.43
N HIS A 76 8.16 15.85 8.81
CA HIS A 76 7.46 14.97 7.88
C HIS A 76 6.99 13.71 8.62
N PRO A 77 5.69 13.43 8.71
CA PRO A 77 5.20 12.29 9.48
C PRO A 77 5.17 10.99 8.67
N GLY A 78 5.29 11.04 7.34
CA GLY A 78 5.18 9.86 6.49
C GLY A 78 3.75 9.31 6.49
N TYR A 79 3.59 8.00 6.69
CA TYR A 79 2.29 7.35 6.86
C TYR A 79 2.26 6.48 8.14
N GLY A 80 1.07 6.18 8.66
CA GLY A 80 0.93 5.50 9.95
C GLY A 80 1.43 6.35 11.11
N PHE A 81 1.63 5.74 12.28
CA PHE A 81 2.03 6.41 13.52
C PHE A 81 1.20 7.68 13.81
N LEU A 82 1.82 8.86 13.72
CA LEU A 82 1.22 10.16 14.01
C LEU A 82 0.81 10.94 12.76
N ALA A 83 0.90 10.34 11.56
CA ALA A 83 0.63 11.03 10.30
C ALA A 83 -0.82 11.51 10.14
N GLU A 84 -1.77 10.85 10.80
CA GLU A 84 -3.19 11.24 10.81
C GLU A 84 -3.63 11.74 12.21
N ASN A 85 -2.67 12.15 13.05
CA ASN A 85 -2.97 12.64 14.39
C ASN A 85 -3.12 14.18 14.42
N PRO A 86 -4.35 14.72 14.59
CA PRO A 86 -4.57 16.17 14.56
C PRO A 86 -3.91 16.89 15.75
N VAL A 87 -3.78 16.24 16.92
CA VAL A 87 -3.11 16.81 18.09
C VAL A 87 -1.62 17.00 17.82
N PHE A 88 -0.99 16.04 17.13
CA PHE A 88 0.41 16.15 16.73
C PHE A 88 0.63 17.33 15.76
N ALA A 89 -0.21 17.43 14.72
CA ALA A 89 -0.15 18.54 13.76
C ALA A 89 -0.32 19.90 14.44
N ALA A 90 -1.31 20.03 15.34
CA ALA A 90 -1.55 21.27 16.09
C ALA A 90 -0.36 21.65 16.98
N LYS A 91 0.18 20.71 17.77
CA LYS A 91 1.32 20.98 18.65
C LYS A 91 2.60 21.35 17.89
N ILE A 92 2.82 20.80 16.70
CA ILE A 92 3.94 21.18 15.83
C ILE A 92 3.81 22.66 15.42
N GLN A 93 2.61 23.08 15.02
CA GLN A 93 2.34 24.48 14.64
C GLN A 93 2.48 25.42 15.84
N GLU A 94 1.97 25.05 17.02
CA GLU A 94 2.13 25.81 18.26
C GLU A 94 3.60 25.99 18.67
N ALA A 95 4.44 25.01 18.36
CA ALA A 95 5.90 25.07 18.57
C ALA A 95 6.65 25.90 17.52
N GLY A 96 5.96 26.49 16.53
CA GLY A 96 6.56 27.29 15.46
C GLY A 96 7.25 26.46 14.37
N LEU A 97 6.96 25.15 14.30
CA LEU A 97 7.44 24.25 13.25
C LEU A 97 6.35 24.03 12.19
N VAL A 98 6.75 23.59 10.99
CA VAL A 98 5.79 23.22 9.94
C VAL A 98 5.48 21.72 9.97
N PHE A 99 4.21 21.36 10.06
CA PHE A 99 3.74 20.00 9.79
C PHE A 99 3.60 19.80 8.27
N ILE A 100 4.32 18.83 7.71
CA ILE A 100 4.25 18.51 6.27
C ILE A 100 3.05 17.59 6.03
N GLY A 101 1.88 18.21 5.85
CA GLY A 101 0.59 17.56 5.65
C GLY A 101 -0.58 18.57 5.70
N PRO A 102 -1.83 18.09 5.72
CA PRO A 102 -3.00 18.95 5.94
C PRO A 102 -2.98 19.60 7.33
N ASP A 103 -3.84 20.59 7.55
CA ASP A 103 -3.99 21.22 8.86
C ASP A 103 -4.74 20.31 9.85
N ALA A 104 -4.56 20.58 11.15
CA ALA A 104 -5.14 19.76 12.22
C ALA A 104 -6.68 19.73 12.20
N GLN A 105 -7.35 20.80 11.72
CA GLN A 105 -8.81 20.85 11.68
C GLN A 105 -9.34 19.92 10.58
N THR A 106 -8.75 20.00 9.40
CA THR A 106 -9.06 19.10 8.27
C THR A 106 -8.79 17.64 8.64
N MET A 107 -7.67 17.35 9.29
CA MET A 107 -7.37 16.00 9.78
C MET A 107 -8.41 15.50 10.80
N ALA A 108 -8.82 16.35 11.74
CA ALA A 108 -9.83 15.98 12.74
C ALA A 108 -11.22 15.77 12.12
N LEU A 109 -11.58 16.58 11.13
CA LEU A 109 -12.83 16.47 10.39
C LEU A 109 -12.89 15.16 9.59
N MET A 110 -11.83 14.88 8.84
CA MET A 110 -11.79 13.74 7.90
C MET A 110 -11.40 12.42 8.56
N GLY A 111 -10.72 12.46 9.70
CA GLY A 111 -10.40 11.27 10.51
C GLY A 111 -11.60 10.73 11.30
N ASP A 112 -12.62 11.56 11.54
CA ASP A 112 -13.89 11.13 12.13
C ASP A 112 -14.82 10.63 11.03
N LYS A 113 -14.98 9.31 10.90
CA LYS A 113 -15.75 8.69 9.80
C LYS A 113 -17.18 9.18 9.70
N ALA A 114 -17.84 9.45 10.84
CA ALA A 114 -19.21 9.93 10.85
C ALA A 114 -19.27 11.37 10.34
N LYS A 115 -18.42 12.26 10.85
CA LYS A 115 -18.35 13.66 10.40
C LYS A 115 -17.88 13.79 8.96
N ALA A 116 -16.87 13.01 8.56
CA ALA A 116 -16.39 12.96 7.19
C ALA A 116 -17.53 12.60 6.24
N ARG A 117 -18.30 11.56 6.57
CA ARG A 117 -19.46 11.15 5.78
C ARG A 117 -20.56 12.21 5.75
N GLU A 118 -20.94 12.78 6.90
CA GLU A 118 -21.93 13.87 6.96
C GLU A 118 -21.51 15.08 6.14
N THR A 119 -20.22 15.42 6.20
CA THR A 119 -19.62 16.48 5.38
C THR A 119 -19.79 16.13 3.91
N MET A 120 -19.39 14.92 3.50
CA MET A 120 -19.49 14.49 2.11
C MET A 120 -20.95 14.50 1.60
N VAL A 121 -21.91 14.06 2.41
CA VAL A 121 -23.35 14.11 2.07
C VAL A 121 -23.84 15.55 1.93
N SER A 122 -23.39 16.47 2.81
CA SER A 122 -23.84 17.86 2.77
C SER A 122 -23.40 18.62 1.50
N TYR A 123 -22.31 18.15 0.87
CA TYR A 123 -21.84 18.61 -0.43
C TYR A 123 -22.39 17.79 -1.61
N GLY A 124 -23.25 16.80 -1.37
CA GLY A 124 -23.90 15.99 -2.41
C GLY A 124 -23.04 14.84 -2.96
N PHE A 125 -21.95 14.48 -2.29
CA PHE A 125 -21.08 13.38 -2.74
C PHE A 125 -21.72 12.01 -2.47
N PRO A 126 -21.51 11.03 -3.37
CA PRO A 126 -22.06 9.70 -3.21
C PRO A 126 -21.38 8.99 -2.04
N VAL A 127 -22.16 8.60 -1.03
CA VAL A 127 -21.71 7.77 0.11
C VAL A 127 -22.47 6.45 0.10
N VAL A 128 -21.89 5.41 0.71
CA VAL A 128 -22.56 4.10 0.82
C VAL A 128 -23.94 4.30 1.45
N PRO A 129 -25.06 3.80 0.90
CA PRO A 129 -26.37 3.99 1.52
C PRO A 129 -26.39 3.46 2.96
N GLY A 130 -26.86 4.25 3.92
CA GLY A 130 -26.75 3.91 5.35
C GLY A 130 -26.90 5.14 6.23
N GLY A 131 -27.18 4.94 7.52
CA GLY A 131 -27.35 6.03 8.49
C GLY A 131 -26.07 6.30 9.27
N THR A 132 -25.80 7.57 9.62
CA THR A 132 -24.94 7.91 10.77
C THR A 132 -25.72 7.90 12.10
N GLY A 133 -27.05 7.77 12.03
CA GLY A 133 -27.91 7.62 13.19
C GLY A 133 -27.69 6.28 13.88
N VAL A 134 -27.35 6.34 15.17
CA VAL A 134 -27.29 5.17 16.05
C VAL A 134 -28.67 4.51 16.06
N VAL A 135 -28.71 3.20 15.82
CA VAL A 135 -29.97 2.46 15.97
C VAL A 135 -30.22 2.16 17.43
N THR A 136 -31.36 2.62 17.93
CA THR A 136 -31.70 2.60 19.36
C THR A 136 -32.65 1.46 19.73
N SER A 137 -33.35 0.88 18.75
CA SER A 137 -34.27 -0.24 18.96
C SER A 137 -34.18 -1.30 17.87
N ASP A 138 -34.61 -2.51 18.19
CA ASP A 138 -34.66 -3.62 17.24
C ASP A 138 -35.65 -3.35 16.10
N GLU A 139 -36.76 -2.68 16.38
CA GLU A 139 -37.77 -2.31 15.38
C GLU A 139 -37.22 -1.28 14.37
N GLU A 140 -36.56 -0.24 14.88
CA GLU A 140 -35.86 0.75 14.04
C GLU A 140 -34.79 0.08 13.16
N THR A 141 -34.04 -0.86 13.73
CA THR A 141 -33.01 -1.63 13.03
C THR A 141 -33.59 -2.44 11.88
N LEU A 142 -34.71 -3.17 12.11
CA LEU A 142 -35.39 -3.95 11.09
C LEU A 142 -35.95 -3.07 9.95
N GLN A 143 -36.58 -1.94 10.30
CA GLN A 143 -37.11 -1.00 9.30
C GLN A 143 -35.99 -0.42 8.43
N MET A 144 -34.88 -0.01 9.05
CA MET A 144 -33.72 0.51 8.35
C MET A 144 -33.10 -0.54 7.43
N ALA A 145 -32.92 -1.78 7.91
CA ALA A 145 -32.37 -2.87 7.11
C ALA A 145 -33.24 -3.19 5.89
N ARG A 146 -34.57 -3.19 6.03
CA ARG A 146 -35.50 -3.36 4.89
C ARG A 146 -35.41 -2.22 3.88
N LYS A 147 -35.22 -0.98 4.34
CA LYS A 147 -35.04 0.20 3.47
C LYS A 147 -33.74 0.16 2.69
N LEU A 148 -32.64 -0.25 3.34
CA LEU A 148 -31.34 -0.44 2.70
C LEU A 148 -31.33 -1.66 1.76
N GLY A 149 -32.13 -2.66 2.10
CA GLY A 149 -32.11 -3.99 1.49
C GLY A 149 -30.90 -4.79 1.94
N TYR A 150 -31.07 -6.09 2.10
CA TYR A 150 -29.99 -7.00 2.45
C TYR A 150 -29.02 -7.26 1.27
N PRO A 151 -27.77 -7.66 1.52
CA PRO A 151 -27.12 -7.75 2.83
C PRO A 151 -26.82 -6.37 3.42
N VAL A 152 -26.77 -6.28 4.76
CA VAL A 152 -26.44 -5.05 5.51
C VAL A 152 -25.28 -5.28 6.45
N LEU A 153 -24.45 -4.24 6.62
CA LEU A 153 -23.31 -4.23 7.51
C LEU A 153 -23.63 -3.39 8.74
N ILE A 154 -23.48 -3.98 9.91
CA ILE A 154 -23.63 -3.33 11.22
C ILE A 154 -22.24 -2.88 11.64
N LYS A 155 -22.07 -1.58 11.94
CA LYS A 155 -20.78 -1.00 12.33
C LYS A 155 -20.89 -0.30 13.68
N ALA A 156 -19.89 -0.46 14.53
CA ALA A 156 -19.73 0.32 15.75
C ALA A 156 -19.37 1.78 15.42
N VAL A 157 -19.97 2.73 16.13
CA VAL A 157 -19.66 4.17 15.97
C VAL A 157 -18.21 4.47 16.34
N ALA A 158 -17.72 3.86 17.41
CA ALA A 158 -16.34 4.01 17.89
C ALA A 158 -15.35 3.00 17.26
N GLY A 159 -15.77 2.24 16.25
CA GLY A 159 -14.99 1.13 15.67
C GLY A 159 -13.92 1.57 14.67
N GLY A 160 -12.79 0.85 14.64
CA GLY A 160 -11.69 1.05 13.69
C GLY A 160 -10.88 -0.23 13.46
N GLY A 161 -10.18 -0.33 12.31
CA GLY A 161 -9.28 -1.44 12.01
C GLY A 161 -9.95 -2.81 11.82
N GLY A 162 -11.19 -2.83 11.32
CA GLY A 162 -11.91 -4.08 11.03
C GLY A 162 -12.66 -4.71 12.22
N ARG A 163 -12.58 -4.11 13.42
CA ARG A 163 -13.26 -4.59 14.64
C ARG A 163 -14.60 -3.88 14.84
N GLY A 164 -15.57 -4.57 15.44
CA GLY A 164 -16.92 -4.03 15.69
C GLY A 164 -17.79 -3.95 14.43
N MET A 165 -17.60 -4.88 13.49
CA MET A 165 -18.44 -5.00 12.28
C MET A 165 -19.11 -6.38 12.22
N ARG A 166 -20.40 -6.44 11.86
CA ARG A 166 -21.14 -7.69 11.65
C ARG A 166 -21.99 -7.63 10.40
N LEU A 167 -21.92 -8.67 9.59
CA LEU A 167 -22.70 -8.82 8.37
C LEU A 167 -24.01 -9.55 8.69
N ALA A 168 -25.13 -8.98 8.28
CA ALA A 168 -26.41 -9.67 8.25
C ALA A 168 -26.79 -9.90 6.78
N LEU A 169 -26.79 -11.17 6.35
CA LEU A 169 -27.09 -11.52 4.97
C LEU A 169 -28.59 -11.48 4.67
N GLN A 170 -29.40 -11.73 5.69
CA GLN A 170 -30.86 -11.80 5.62
C GLN A 170 -31.48 -11.32 6.94
N GLU A 171 -32.79 -11.11 6.95
CA GLU A 171 -33.53 -10.50 8.07
C GLU A 171 -33.51 -11.34 9.35
N ASP A 172 -33.56 -12.66 9.23
CA ASP A 172 -33.52 -13.61 10.35
C ASP A 172 -32.18 -13.59 11.12
N GLN A 173 -31.10 -13.14 10.46
CA GLN A 173 -29.77 -13.00 11.06
C GLN A 173 -29.52 -11.63 11.69
N LEU A 174 -30.38 -10.64 11.44
CA LEU A 174 -30.10 -9.24 11.77
C LEU A 174 -29.94 -9.01 13.27
N LEU A 175 -30.91 -9.45 14.08
CA LEU A 175 -30.93 -9.16 15.52
C LEU A 175 -29.78 -9.86 16.25
N GLN A 176 -29.46 -11.10 15.87
CA GLN A 176 -28.31 -11.83 16.42
C GLN A 176 -26.98 -11.13 16.06
N SER A 177 -26.86 -10.67 14.81
CA SER A 177 -25.70 -9.93 14.34
C SER A 177 -25.55 -8.58 15.07
N LEU A 178 -26.68 -7.91 15.34
CA LEU A 178 -26.74 -6.64 16.07
C LEU A 178 -26.26 -6.79 17.51
N GLU A 179 -26.78 -7.79 18.24
CA GLU A 179 -26.37 -8.07 19.62
C GLU A 179 -24.88 -8.41 19.71
N SER A 180 -24.39 -9.20 18.76
CA SER A 180 -22.97 -9.53 18.64
C SER A 180 -22.11 -8.29 18.38
N ALA A 181 -22.55 -7.40 17.49
CA ALA A 181 -21.84 -6.16 17.18
C ALA A 181 -21.79 -5.21 18.38
N ARG A 182 -22.91 -5.00 19.09
CA ARG A 182 -22.99 -4.17 20.30
C ARG A 182 -22.09 -4.70 21.41
N SER A 183 -22.07 -6.01 21.60
CA SER A 183 -21.24 -6.67 22.61
C SER A 183 -19.75 -6.49 22.32
N GLU A 184 -19.33 -6.68 21.06
CA GLU A 184 -17.95 -6.43 20.65
C GLU A 184 -17.58 -4.94 20.81
N ALA A 185 -18.45 -4.04 20.35
CA ALA A 185 -18.25 -2.60 20.44
C ALA A 185 -18.04 -2.15 21.90
N ASN A 186 -18.86 -2.66 22.82
CA ASN A 186 -18.71 -2.40 24.25
C ASN A 186 -17.38 -2.92 24.80
N SER A 187 -17.05 -4.17 24.49
CA SER A 187 -15.84 -4.82 25.01
C SER A 187 -14.55 -4.15 24.53
N CYS A 188 -14.55 -3.66 23.29
CA CYS A 188 -13.37 -3.10 22.65
C CYS A 188 -13.25 -1.58 22.86
N PHE A 189 -14.37 -0.86 22.89
CA PHE A 189 -14.40 0.60 22.81
C PHE A 189 -15.21 1.27 23.94
N GLY A 190 -15.86 0.49 24.82
CA GLY A 190 -16.71 1.02 25.88
C GLY A 190 -17.96 1.76 25.39
N ASN A 191 -18.28 1.66 24.10
CA ASN A 191 -19.45 2.26 23.47
C ASN A 191 -20.23 1.18 22.70
N GLN A 192 -21.52 1.03 23.00
CA GLN A 192 -22.44 0.07 22.36
C GLN A 192 -23.11 0.63 21.11
N ASP A 193 -22.91 1.90 20.79
CA ASP A 193 -23.56 2.55 19.66
C ASP A 193 -23.12 1.91 18.34
N VAL A 194 -24.12 1.52 17.56
CA VAL A 194 -23.96 0.90 16.24
C VAL A 194 -24.90 1.56 15.24
N TYR A 195 -24.52 1.51 13.97
CA TYR A 195 -25.31 2.00 12.84
C TYR A 195 -25.32 0.96 11.71
N LEU A 196 -26.27 1.10 10.78
CA LEU A 196 -26.42 0.21 9.63
C LEU A 196 -26.02 0.90 8.34
N GLU A 197 -25.29 0.16 7.51
CA GLU A 197 -24.98 0.50 6.13
C GLU A 197 -25.33 -0.64 5.19
N LYS A 198 -25.51 -0.31 3.92
CA LYS A 198 -25.58 -1.30 2.86
C LYS A 198 -24.24 -2.03 2.78
N TYR A 199 -24.28 -3.36 2.79
CA TYR A 199 -23.09 -4.14 2.44
C TYR A 199 -23.04 -4.29 0.93
N LEU A 200 -21.98 -3.76 0.32
CA LEU A 200 -21.76 -3.88 -1.11
C LEU A 200 -20.91 -5.14 -1.36
N VAL A 201 -21.45 -6.08 -2.15
CA VAL A 201 -20.83 -7.38 -2.43
C VAL A 201 -20.03 -7.30 -3.72
N GLY A 202 -18.83 -7.87 -3.74
CA GLY A 202 -18.01 -7.92 -4.96
C GLY A 202 -17.61 -6.52 -5.45
N CYS A 203 -17.33 -5.62 -4.51
CA CYS A 203 -16.83 -4.29 -4.83
C CYS A 203 -15.35 -4.29 -5.19
N ARG A 204 -14.94 -3.23 -5.86
CA ARG A 204 -13.55 -2.83 -5.97
C ARG A 204 -13.25 -1.72 -4.99
N HIS A 205 -12.04 -1.72 -4.46
CA HIS A 205 -11.49 -0.59 -3.72
C HIS A 205 -10.74 0.27 -4.73
N VAL A 206 -11.31 1.42 -5.09
CA VAL A 206 -10.70 2.40 -5.99
C VAL A 206 -10.48 3.70 -5.24
N GLU A 207 -9.31 4.30 -5.40
CA GLU A 207 -8.96 5.50 -4.66
C GLU A 207 -8.36 6.57 -5.56
N MET A 208 -8.66 7.84 -5.28
CA MET A 208 -8.24 8.98 -6.08
C MET A 208 -7.15 9.77 -5.36
N GLN A 209 -6.01 9.93 -6.03
CA GLN A 209 -4.93 10.77 -5.52
C GLN A 209 -5.26 12.25 -5.75
N ILE A 210 -5.20 13.04 -4.68
CA ILE A 210 -5.31 14.50 -4.76
C ILE A 210 -4.02 15.17 -4.31
N LEU A 211 -3.81 16.38 -4.83
CA LEU A 211 -2.77 17.31 -4.41
C LEU A 211 -3.37 18.72 -4.35
N ALA A 212 -3.15 19.43 -3.25
CA ALA A 212 -3.69 20.77 -3.04
C ALA A 212 -2.66 21.71 -2.39
N ASP A 213 -2.56 22.95 -2.86
CA ASP A 213 -1.64 23.94 -2.28
C ASP A 213 -2.26 24.79 -1.16
N ASN A 214 -1.51 25.78 -0.66
CA ASN A 214 -2.01 26.71 0.38
C ASN A 214 -2.95 27.79 -0.16
N TYR A 215 -3.16 27.85 -1.48
CA TYR A 215 -3.84 28.93 -2.19
C TYR A 215 -5.20 28.51 -2.73
N GLY A 216 -5.63 27.28 -2.43
CA GLY A 216 -6.91 26.71 -2.83
C GLY A 216 -6.87 25.99 -4.17
N GLN A 217 -5.69 25.86 -4.81
CA GLN A 217 -5.58 25.09 -6.03
C GLN A 217 -5.55 23.59 -5.72
N VAL A 218 -6.39 22.81 -6.40
CA VAL A 218 -6.50 21.37 -6.26
C VAL A 218 -6.30 20.71 -7.63
N VAL A 219 -5.55 19.62 -7.68
CA VAL A 219 -5.48 18.72 -8.84
C VAL A 219 -5.66 17.27 -8.40
N THR A 220 -6.20 16.46 -9.30
CA THR A 220 -6.26 15.00 -9.19
C THR A 220 -5.19 14.35 -10.06
N LEU A 221 -4.61 13.28 -9.56
CA LEU A 221 -3.48 12.58 -10.19
C LEU A 221 -3.86 11.16 -10.66
N GLY A 222 -5.15 10.97 -10.96
CA GLY A 222 -5.72 9.69 -11.34
C GLY A 222 -6.03 8.77 -10.16
N GLU A 223 -6.47 7.56 -10.50
CA GLU A 223 -6.90 6.55 -9.55
C GLU A 223 -5.85 5.44 -9.33
N ARG A 224 -6.04 4.69 -8.24
CA ARG A 224 -5.44 3.39 -8.01
C ARG A 224 -6.52 2.36 -7.72
N ASP A 225 -6.36 1.15 -8.21
CA ASP A 225 -7.12 -0.03 -7.80
C ASP A 225 -6.35 -0.77 -6.71
N CYS A 226 -6.97 -0.88 -5.54
CA CYS A 226 -6.40 -1.50 -4.33
C CYS A 226 -7.22 -2.72 -3.88
N SER A 227 -7.98 -3.32 -4.79
CA SER A 227 -8.94 -4.39 -4.46
C SER A 227 -8.26 -5.70 -4.03
N ILE A 228 -7.00 -5.93 -4.41
CA ILE A 228 -6.26 -7.11 -3.97
C ILE A 228 -5.80 -6.91 -2.53
N GLN A 229 -6.65 -7.38 -1.62
CA GLN A 229 -6.45 -7.25 -0.19
C GLN A 229 -6.70 -8.55 0.56
N ARG A 230 -6.07 -8.71 1.72
CA ARG A 230 -6.33 -9.81 2.65
C ARG A 230 -6.67 -9.23 4.02
N ARG A 231 -7.81 -9.63 4.60
CA ARG A 231 -8.30 -9.07 5.88
C ARG A 231 -8.26 -7.53 5.90
N HIS A 232 -8.67 -6.91 4.79
CA HIS A 232 -8.66 -5.46 4.57
C HIS A 232 -7.27 -4.80 4.51
N GLN A 233 -6.19 -5.59 4.39
CA GLN A 233 -4.85 -5.09 4.14
C GLN A 233 -4.51 -5.21 2.65
N LYS A 234 -4.21 -4.09 2.00
CA LYS A 234 -3.81 -4.02 0.59
C LYS A 234 -2.47 -4.76 0.38
N LEU A 235 -2.36 -5.51 -0.72
CA LEU A 235 -1.20 -6.34 -1.06
C LEU A 235 -0.63 -6.06 -2.45
N ILE A 236 -1.52 -5.80 -3.42
CA ILE A 236 -1.19 -5.40 -4.79
C ILE A 236 -2.06 -4.20 -5.15
N GLU A 237 -1.43 -3.16 -5.68
CA GLU A 237 -2.07 -1.93 -6.09
C GLU A 237 -1.66 -1.59 -7.52
N GLU A 238 -2.59 -1.14 -8.37
CA GLU A 238 -2.28 -0.74 -9.73
C GLU A 238 -2.89 0.59 -10.14
N SER A 239 -2.21 1.33 -11.02
CA SER A 239 -2.67 2.58 -11.61
C SER A 239 -2.41 2.57 -13.11
N PRO A 240 -3.39 2.91 -13.96
CA PRO A 240 -4.80 3.14 -13.62
C PRO A 240 -5.53 1.87 -13.16
N SER A 241 -6.80 1.99 -12.77
CA SER A 241 -7.65 0.82 -12.47
C SER A 241 -8.09 0.13 -13.76
N PRO A 242 -8.08 -1.21 -13.84
CA PRO A 242 -8.62 -1.95 -14.98
C PRO A 242 -10.15 -1.83 -15.10
N ALA A 243 -10.84 -1.38 -14.07
CA ALA A 243 -12.29 -1.20 -14.09
C ALA A 243 -12.74 0.17 -14.62
N LEU A 244 -11.86 1.18 -14.61
CA LEU A 244 -12.26 2.56 -14.90
C LEU A 244 -12.14 2.90 -16.39
N THR A 245 -13.28 3.22 -17.01
CA THR A 245 -13.31 3.91 -18.31
C THR A 245 -12.84 5.37 -18.15
N PRO A 246 -12.42 6.05 -19.25
CA PRO A 246 -12.08 7.48 -19.21
C PRO A 246 -13.19 8.35 -18.63
N GLU A 247 -14.45 8.05 -18.93
CA GLU A 247 -15.61 8.81 -18.47
C GLU A 247 -15.85 8.62 -16.97
N LEU A 248 -15.77 7.37 -16.48
CA LEU A 248 -15.90 7.08 -15.05
C LEU A 248 -14.77 7.74 -14.25
N ARG A 249 -13.54 7.66 -14.77
CA ARG A 249 -12.37 8.32 -14.17
C ARG A 249 -12.55 9.84 -14.09
N ALA A 250 -13.02 10.47 -15.17
CA ALA A 250 -13.29 11.90 -15.19
C ALA A 250 -14.32 12.28 -14.12
N ARG A 251 -15.42 11.53 -14.01
CA ARG A 251 -16.47 11.74 -13.01
C ARG A 251 -15.95 11.57 -11.56
N MET A 252 -15.14 10.54 -11.31
CA MET A 252 -14.52 10.33 -9.99
C MET A 252 -13.48 11.40 -9.66
N SER A 253 -12.77 11.91 -10.68
CA SER A 253 -11.79 13.00 -10.55
C SER A 253 -12.48 14.32 -10.18
N GLU A 254 -13.57 14.66 -10.86
CA GLU A 254 -14.38 15.84 -10.54
C GLU A 254 -14.91 15.78 -9.11
N VAL A 255 -15.51 14.65 -8.71
CA VAL A 255 -15.98 14.46 -7.32
C VAL A 255 -14.84 14.58 -6.30
N SER A 256 -13.66 14.04 -6.61
CA SER A 256 -12.52 14.09 -5.69
C SER A 256 -11.91 15.48 -5.58
N HIS A 257 -11.88 16.23 -6.69
CA HIS A 257 -11.50 17.64 -6.72
C HIS A 257 -12.43 18.47 -5.83
N ASP A 258 -13.73 18.37 -6.08
CA ASP A 258 -14.75 19.16 -5.37
C ASP A 258 -14.76 18.82 -3.88
N ALA A 259 -14.58 17.53 -3.53
CA ALA A 259 -14.51 17.09 -2.14
C ALA A 259 -13.29 17.67 -1.41
N ALA A 260 -12.14 17.73 -2.08
CA ALA A 260 -10.93 18.34 -1.53
C ALA A 260 -11.07 19.86 -1.36
N GLU A 261 -11.70 20.55 -2.33
CA GLU A 261 -11.98 21.98 -2.25
C GLU A 261 -12.96 22.30 -1.10
N ALA A 262 -14.02 21.50 -0.98
CA ALA A 262 -15.06 21.65 0.04
C ALA A 262 -14.53 21.58 1.48
N VAL A 263 -13.50 20.75 1.72
CA VAL A 263 -12.84 20.62 3.02
C VAL A 263 -11.59 21.51 3.13
N ARG A 264 -11.30 22.34 2.12
CA ARG A 264 -10.10 23.19 2.02
C ARG A 264 -8.82 22.41 2.25
N TYR A 265 -8.75 21.24 1.62
CA TYR A 265 -7.63 20.33 1.80
C TYR A 265 -6.30 20.96 1.39
N ARG A 266 -5.21 20.56 2.05
CA ARG A 266 -3.84 20.94 1.69
C ARG A 266 -2.92 19.73 1.73
N GLY A 267 -2.00 19.69 0.78
CA GLY A 267 -0.93 18.72 0.66
C GLY A 267 -1.36 17.53 -0.19
N VAL A 268 -0.78 16.38 0.10
CA VAL A 268 -1.14 15.11 -0.54
C VAL A 268 -2.19 14.40 0.30
N GLY A 269 -3.22 13.86 -0.35
CA GLY A 269 -4.26 13.07 0.30
C GLY A 269 -4.92 12.11 -0.68
N THR A 270 -5.68 11.17 -0.16
CA THR A 270 -6.39 10.19 -0.99
C THR A 270 -7.84 10.09 -0.55
N LEU A 271 -8.76 10.12 -1.51
CA LEU A 271 -10.15 9.74 -1.28
C LEU A 271 -10.35 8.28 -1.71
N GLU A 272 -10.82 7.44 -0.78
CA GLU A 272 -11.08 6.02 -1.02
C GLU A 272 -12.58 5.80 -1.33
N PHE A 273 -12.85 4.97 -2.33
CA PHE A 273 -14.19 4.64 -2.79
C PHE A 273 -14.39 3.12 -2.92
N LEU A 274 -15.61 2.68 -2.67
CA LEU A 274 -16.09 1.37 -3.10
C LEU A 274 -16.79 1.52 -4.43
N LEU A 275 -16.35 0.77 -5.44
CA LEU A 275 -16.99 0.69 -6.76
C LEU A 275 -17.77 -0.62 -6.85
N ASP A 276 -19.08 -0.56 -7.05
CA ASP A 276 -19.94 -1.75 -7.19
C ASP A 276 -19.89 -2.35 -8.61
N GLN A 277 -20.64 -3.44 -8.81
CA GLN A 277 -20.69 -4.16 -10.09
C GLN A 277 -21.42 -3.37 -11.20
N ASP A 278 -22.22 -2.38 -10.82
CA ASP A 278 -22.94 -1.49 -11.72
C ASP A 278 -22.14 -0.20 -12.01
N TYR A 279 -20.89 -0.13 -11.54
CA TYR A 279 -19.97 1.02 -11.67
C TYR A 279 -20.46 2.30 -10.97
N ASN A 280 -21.28 2.16 -9.93
CA ASN A 280 -21.53 3.21 -8.96
C ASN A 280 -20.39 3.22 -7.93
N PHE A 281 -19.89 4.42 -7.60
CA PHE A 281 -18.84 4.59 -6.61
C PHE A 281 -19.38 5.31 -5.38
N TYR A 282 -18.85 4.92 -4.22
CA TYR A 282 -19.31 5.40 -2.92
C TYR A 282 -18.10 5.77 -2.07
N PHE A 283 -18.07 7.01 -1.59
CA PHE A 283 -17.04 7.49 -0.67
C PHE A 283 -17.02 6.63 0.59
N MET A 284 -15.82 6.19 0.95
CA MET A 284 -15.57 5.34 2.11
C MET A 284 -14.83 6.11 3.19
N GLU A 285 -13.65 6.65 2.86
CA GLU A 285 -12.85 7.47 3.76
C GLU A 285 -11.90 8.37 2.98
N MET A 286 -11.23 9.29 3.69
CA MET A 286 -10.14 10.08 3.16
C MET A 286 -8.91 9.87 4.02
N ASN A 287 -7.81 9.41 3.43
CA ASN A 287 -6.54 9.38 4.13
C ASN A 287 -5.86 10.75 3.99
N THR A 288 -5.62 11.39 5.13
CA THR A 288 -5.12 12.77 5.20
C THR A 288 -3.59 12.84 5.20
N ARG A 289 -2.98 12.00 4.36
CA ARG A 289 -1.54 11.75 4.28
C ARG A 289 -1.14 11.08 2.97
N ILE A 290 0.17 10.92 2.74
CA ILE A 290 0.70 10.01 1.73
C ILE A 290 0.30 8.55 2.06
N GLN A 291 0.15 7.72 1.04
CA GLN A 291 -0.08 6.27 1.17
C GLN A 291 1.13 5.46 0.71
N VAL A 292 1.15 4.17 1.03
CA VAL A 292 2.27 3.26 0.71
C VAL A 292 2.44 3.17 -0.81
N GLU A 293 1.30 3.01 -1.49
CA GLU A 293 1.06 2.84 -2.91
C GLU A 293 1.13 4.13 -3.74
N HIS A 294 1.56 5.26 -3.16
CA HIS A 294 1.73 6.52 -3.92
C HIS A 294 2.67 6.36 -5.13
N THR A 295 3.59 5.39 -5.07
CA THR A 295 4.62 5.09 -6.06
C THR A 295 4.04 4.74 -7.44
N VAL A 296 2.90 4.05 -7.52
CA VAL A 296 2.27 3.73 -8.81
C VAL A 296 1.73 4.99 -9.46
N THR A 297 1.21 5.94 -8.66
CA THR A 297 0.77 7.24 -9.16
C THR A 297 1.94 8.08 -9.66
N GLU A 298 3.05 8.14 -8.91
CA GLU A 298 4.27 8.85 -9.36
C GLU A 298 4.75 8.37 -10.73
N LEU A 299 4.72 7.05 -10.97
CA LEU A 299 5.16 6.47 -12.24
C LEU A 299 4.24 6.78 -13.42
N VAL A 300 2.93 6.89 -13.19
CA VAL A 300 1.98 7.18 -14.29
C VAL A 300 1.80 8.67 -14.55
N CYS A 301 1.89 9.53 -13.54
CA CYS A 301 1.70 10.98 -13.68
C CYS A 301 3.02 11.75 -13.83
N GLY A 302 4.16 11.14 -13.47
CA GLY A 302 5.49 11.75 -13.58
C GLY A 302 5.80 12.80 -12.51
N LEU A 303 4.98 12.93 -11.46
CA LEU A 303 5.23 13.84 -10.34
C LEU A 303 5.84 13.08 -9.15
N ASP A 304 6.79 13.72 -8.46
CA ASP A 304 7.32 13.24 -7.17
C ASP A 304 6.43 13.79 -6.04
N LEU A 305 5.60 12.93 -5.44
CA LEU A 305 4.59 13.36 -4.48
C LEU A 305 5.21 13.81 -3.15
N ILE A 306 6.34 13.23 -2.74
CA ILE A 306 7.04 13.67 -1.52
C ILE A 306 7.64 15.06 -1.74
N LYS A 307 8.19 15.31 -2.92
CA LYS A 307 8.72 16.64 -3.28
C LYS A 307 7.61 17.67 -3.29
N GLU A 308 6.45 17.35 -3.85
CA GLU A 308 5.29 18.24 -3.83
C GLU A 308 4.78 18.49 -2.40
N GLN A 309 4.74 17.48 -1.52
CA GLN A 309 4.40 17.69 -0.10
C GLN A 309 5.33 18.72 0.56
N ILE A 310 6.64 18.61 0.33
CA ILE A 310 7.64 19.52 0.91
C ILE A 310 7.50 20.94 0.33
N ARG A 311 7.32 21.07 -0.99
CA ARG A 311 7.12 22.37 -1.66
C ARG A 311 5.88 23.09 -1.15
N ILE A 312 4.75 22.38 -1.09
CA ILE A 312 3.49 22.92 -0.56
C ILE A 312 3.65 23.32 0.90
N ALA A 313 4.26 22.47 1.74
CA ALA A 313 4.50 22.81 3.14
C ALA A 313 5.44 24.03 3.30
N ALA A 314 6.37 24.24 2.35
CA ALA A 314 7.24 25.41 2.31
C ALA A 314 6.57 26.69 1.79
N GLY A 315 5.27 26.63 1.44
CA GLY A 315 4.50 27.78 0.95
C GLY A 315 4.61 28.01 -0.55
N GLU A 316 5.04 27.03 -1.35
CA GLU A 316 5.03 27.16 -2.81
C GLU A 316 3.65 26.81 -3.38
N PRO A 317 3.18 27.51 -4.44
CA PRO A 317 2.01 27.08 -5.20
C PRO A 317 2.34 25.84 -6.04
N LEU A 318 1.31 25.11 -6.53
CA LEU A 318 1.52 23.96 -7.42
C LEU A 318 2.34 24.36 -8.66
N GLY A 319 1.91 25.45 -9.31
CA GLY A 319 2.55 25.98 -10.51
C GLY A 319 2.14 25.25 -11.80
N TYR A 320 1.08 24.46 -11.75
CA TYR A 320 0.45 23.75 -12.87
C TYR A 320 -1.02 23.49 -12.56
N ASP A 321 -1.81 23.27 -13.60
CA ASP A 321 -3.26 23.07 -13.49
C ASP A 321 -3.63 21.61 -13.83
N GLN A 322 -4.90 21.24 -13.62
CA GLN A 322 -5.40 19.89 -13.94
C GLN A 322 -5.16 19.50 -15.40
N SER A 323 -5.14 20.48 -16.31
CA SER A 323 -4.90 20.29 -17.74
C SER A 323 -3.45 19.97 -18.08
N ASP A 324 -2.49 20.17 -17.17
CA ASP A 324 -1.08 19.80 -17.33
C ASP A 324 -0.80 18.36 -16.89
N ILE A 325 -1.70 17.77 -16.09
CA ILE A 325 -1.56 16.39 -15.62
C ILE A 325 -1.77 15.43 -16.80
N ARG A 326 -0.78 14.56 -17.01
CA ARG A 326 -0.77 13.55 -18.06
C ARG A 326 -0.57 12.19 -17.42
N LEU A 327 -1.59 11.34 -17.48
CA LEU A 327 -1.51 9.96 -17.03
C LEU A 327 -1.06 9.09 -18.21
N THR A 328 0.07 8.41 -18.06
CA THR A 328 0.66 7.60 -19.14
C THR A 328 1.04 6.21 -18.64
N GLY A 329 0.86 5.22 -19.51
CA GLY A 329 1.23 3.83 -19.22
C GLY A 329 0.42 3.20 -18.10
N TRP A 330 1.05 2.26 -17.41
CA TRP A 330 0.50 1.46 -16.33
C TRP A 330 1.59 1.20 -15.29
N ALA A 331 1.21 1.19 -14.02
CA ALA A 331 2.09 0.84 -12.92
C ALA A 331 1.40 -0.13 -11.95
N MET A 332 2.18 -1.01 -11.33
CA MET A 332 1.72 -1.94 -10.31
C MET A 332 2.75 -2.06 -9.19
N GLU A 333 2.29 -2.08 -7.95
CA GLU A 333 3.09 -2.31 -6.75
C GLU A 333 2.74 -3.67 -6.13
N CYS A 334 3.75 -4.39 -5.65
CA CYS A 334 3.58 -5.55 -4.77
C CYS A 334 4.30 -5.28 -3.45
N ARG A 335 3.60 -5.47 -2.33
CA ARG A 335 4.18 -5.37 -0.98
C ARG A 335 4.92 -6.65 -0.61
N ILE A 336 6.25 -6.61 -0.56
CA ILE A 336 7.08 -7.74 -0.15
C ILE A 336 7.21 -7.72 1.36
N ASN A 337 6.46 -8.59 2.03
CA ASN A 337 6.41 -8.69 3.49
C ASN A 337 7.20 -9.91 3.97
N ALA A 338 7.76 -9.82 5.18
CA ALA A 338 8.32 -10.91 5.93
C ALA A 338 7.20 -11.77 6.53
N GLU A 339 6.51 -12.52 5.69
CA GLU A 339 5.37 -13.36 6.05
C GLU A 339 5.45 -14.70 5.32
N ASP A 340 4.88 -15.73 5.92
CA ASP A 340 4.68 -17.02 5.26
C ASP A 340 3.70 -16.85 4.07
N PRO A 341 4.06 -17.25 2.84
CA PRO A 341 3.21 -17.01 1.66
C PRO A 341 1.94 -17.88 1.61
N VAL A 342 1.74 -18.80 2.56
CA VAL A 342 0.56 -19.65 2.67
C VAL A 342 -0.29 -19.19 3.86
N THR A 343 0.31 -19.12 5.05
CA THR A 343 -0.44 -18.79 6.28
C THR A 343 -0.49 -17.29 6.58
N PHE A 344 0.42 -16.52 5.98
CA PHE A 344 0.69 -15.11 6.26
C PHE A 344 1.00 -14.83 7.73
N MET A 345 1.52 -15.84 8.44
CA MET A 345 2.11 -15.60 9.74
C MET A 345 3.37 -14.74 9.54
N PRO A 346 3.60 -13.72 10.39
CA PRO A 346 4.84 -12.96 10.37
C PRO A 346 6.07 -13.88 10.50
N SER A 347 7.09 -13.60 9.71
CA SER A 347 8.38 -14.30 9.67
C SER A 347 9.52 -13.31 9.99
N PRO A 348 9.54 -12.69 11.18
CA PRO A 348 10.65 -11.83 11.59
C PRO A 348 11.95 -12.63 11.66
N GLY A 349 13.08 -11.98 11.41
CA GLY A 349 14.37 -12.65 11.36
C GLY A 349 15.42 -11.87 10.60
N LYS A 350 16.63 -12.42 10.55
CA LYS A 350 17.76 -11.81 9.86
C LYS A 350 17.66 -12.11 8.36
N ILE A 351 17.77 -11.07 7.54
CA ILE A 351 17.93 -11.20 6.10
C ILE A 351 19.40 -11.54 5.83
N GLU A 352 19.67 -12.81 5.51
CA GLU A 352 21.02 -13.30 5.23
C GLU A 352 21.52 -12.84 3.87
N TYR A 353 20.60 -12.75 2.90
CA TYR A 353 20.88 -12.33 1.54
C TYR A 353 19.72 -11.50 1.02
N TYR A 354 20.04 -10.33 0.47
CA TYR A 354 19.09 -9.41 -0.15
C TYR A 354 19.61 -8.97 -1.52
N ARG A 355 18.93 -9.38 -2.58
CA ARG A 355 19.20 -8.92 -3.95
C ARG A 355 17.89 -8.47 -4.61
N PRO A 356 17.61 -7.16 -4.62
CA PRO A 356 16.43 -6.62 -5.28
C PRO A 356 16.57 -6.72 -6.81
N PRO A 357 15.45 -6.83 -7.54
CA PRO A 357 15.46 -6.80 -9.00
C PRO A 357 15.72 -5.38 -9.51
N GLY A 358 16.04 -5.25 -10.80
CA GLY A 358 16.25 -3.96 -11.45
C GLY A 358 15.87 -3.99 -12.93
N GLY A 359 16.50 -3.11 -13.72
CA GLY A 359 16.26 -3.00 -15.15
C GLY A 359 15.13 -2.03 -15.52
N PHE A 360 14.90 -1.86 -16.83
CA PHE A 360 13.95 -0.87 -17.34
C PHE A 360 12.52 -1.09 -16.82
N GLY A 361 11.94 -0.04 -16.23
CA GLY A 361 10.58 -0.03 -15.68
C GLY A 361 10.44 -0.75 -14.34
N VAL A 362 11.52 -0.99 -13.59
CA VAL A 362 11.48 -1.58 -12.24
C VAL A 362 12.00 -0.57 -11.21
N ARG A 363 11.22 -0.34 -10.16
CA ARG A 363 11.52 0.51 -9.02
C ARG A 363 11.40 -0.31 -7.74
N VAL A 364 12.31 -0.07 -6.79
CA VAL A 364 12.32 -0.73 -5.49
C VAL A 364 12.49 0.31 -4.39
N ASP A 365 11.50 0.39 -3.51
CA ASP A 365 11.50 1.25 -2.34
C ASP A 365 11.61 0.33 -1.10
N SER A 366 12.71 0.44 -0.36
CA SER A 366 13.03 -0.48 0.75
C SER A 366 13.97 0.16 1.77
N ALA A 367 13.89 -0.32 3.00
CA ALA A 367 14.86 -0.09 4.06
C ALA A 367 15.69 -1.35 4.41
N ALA A 368 15.50 -2.44 3.66
CA ALA A 368 16.16 -3.71 3.89
C ALA A 368 17.51 -3.81 3.16
N TYR A 369 18.43 -4.57 3.75
CA TYR A 369 19.74 -4.88 3.20
C TYR A 369 20.25 -6.20 3.81
N SER A 370 21.27 -6.82 3.20
CA SER A 370 21.87 -8.04 3.73
C SER A 370 22.46 -7.80 5.12
N GLY A 371 22.00 -8.57 6.11
CA GLY A 371 22.36 -8.43 7.52
C GLY A 371 21.32 -7.70 8.36
N TYR A 372 20.34 -7.02 7.76
CA TYR A 372 19.23 -6.39 8.48
C TYR A 372 18.35 -7.43 9.16
N THR A 373 17.87 -7.14 10.38
CA THR A 373 16.92 -7.99 11.10
C THR A 373 15.53 -7.36 11.04
N VAL A 374 14.60 -8.06 10.40
CA VAL A 374 13.18 -7.71 10.42
C VAL A 374 12.64 -7.95 11.82
N SER A 375 12.15 -6.88 12.44
CA SER A 375 11.66 -6.86 13.81
C SER A 375 10.24 -7.46 13.93
N PRO A 376 9.92 -8.18 15.02
CA PRO A 376 8.54 -8.59 15.33
C PRO A 376 7.65 -7.45 15.86
N TYR A 377 8.23 -6.28 16.17
CA TYR A 377 7.53 -5.17 16.84
C TYR A 377 6.82 -4.21 15.88
N TYR A 378 7.14 -4.26 14.59
CA TYR A 378 6.63 -3.35 13.57
C TYR A 378 5.96 -4.14 12.44
N ASP A 379 5.50 -3.41 11.42
CA ASP A 379 4.98 -4.01 10.21
C ASP A 379 6.03 -4.89 9.53
N SER A 380 5.55 -5.91 8.82
CA SER A 380 6.36 -6.94 8.15
C SER A 380 6.95 -6.46 6.82
N LEU A 381 6.71 -5.22 6.38
CA LEU A 381 7.14 -4.75 5.05
C LEU A 381 8.67 -4.74 4.94
N ILE A 382 9.19 -5.52 4.00
CA ILE A 382 10.61 -5.52 3.63
C ILE A 382 10.84 -4.50 2.51
N SER A 383 10.00 -4.55 1.49
CA SER A 383 10.20 -3.80 0.25
C SER A 383 8.89 -3.60 -0.50
N LYS A 384 8.80 -2.50 -1.22
CA LYS A 384 7.81 -2.30 -2.28
C LYS A 384 8.48 -2.57 -3.61
N LEU A 385 7.94 -3.50 -4.39
CA LEU A 385 8.38 -3.75 -5.76
C LEU A 385 7.37 -3.09 -6.69
N VAL A 386 7.81 -2.08 -7.44
CA VAL A 386 6.95 -1.30 -8.32
C VAL A 386 7.41 -1.45 -9.74
N VAL A 387 6.48 -1.66 -10.66
CA VAL A 387 6.76 -1.90 -12.06
C VAL A 387 5.93 -0.98 -12.92
N TYR A 388 6.56 -0.33 -13.91
CA TYR A 388 5.92 0.51 -14.92
C TYR A 388 6.02 -0.10 -16.32
N GLY A 389 5.02 0.11 -17.17
CA GLY A 389 4.98 -0.30 -18.57
C GLY A 389 4.01 0.56 -19.39
N GLN A 390 4.00 0.38 -20.72
CA GLN A 390 3.05 1.11 -21.58
C GLN A 390 1.64 0.52 -21.50
N THR A 391 1.54 -0.77 -21.22
CA THR A 391 0.28 -1.49 -21.05
C THR A 391 0.28 -2.31 -19.76
N ARG A 392 -0.91 -2.69 -19.28
CA ARG A 392 -1.06 -3.62 -18.16
C ARG A 392 -0.34 -4.95 -18.42
N VAL A 393 -0.39 -5.46 -19.65
CA VAL A 393 0.29 -6.71 -20.06
C VAL A 393 1.82 -6.60 -19.92
N ASP A 394 2.40 -5.45 -20.29
CA ASP A 394 3.82 -5.20 -20.08
C ASP A 394 4.18 -5.23 -18.59
N VAL A 395 3.34 -4.63 -17.75
CA VAL A 395 3.53 -4.59 -16.30
C VAL A 395 3.44 -5.98 -15.69
N LEU A 396 2.43 -6.79 -16.05
CA LEU A 396 2.28 -8.17 -15.56
C LEU A 396 3.51 -9.02 -15.91
N THR A 397 3.95 -8.96 -17.16
CA THR A 397 5.13 -9.71 -17.64
C THR A 397 6.40 -9.25 -16.92
N ARG A 398 6.58 -7.93 -16.78
CA ARG A 398 7.75 -7.34 -16.13
C ARG A 398 7.76 -7.60 -14.62
N MET A 399 6.60 -7.61 -13.97
CA MET A 399 6.44 -7.92 -12.54
C MET A 399 6.76 -9.39 -12.26
N GLN A 400 6.26 -10.33 -13.07
CA GLN A 400 6.62 -11.74 -12.95
C GLN A 400 8.14 -11.96 -13.03
N ARG A 401 8.80 -11.31 -14.01
CA ARG A 401 10.25 -11.35 -14.16
C ARG A 401 10.97 -10.73 -12.94
N ALA A 402 10.54 -9.56 -12.49
CA ALA A 402 11.16 -8.89 -11.35
C ALA A 402 11.00 -9.69 -10.04
N LEU A 403 9.84 -10.29 -9.78
CA LEU A 403 9.62 -11.17 -8.64
C LEU A 403 10.49 -12.43 -8.71
N ALA A 404 10.67 -13.01 -9.90
CA ALA A 404 11.56 -14.17 -10.09
C ALA A 404 13.05 -13.84 -9.85
N GLU A 405 13.47 -12.59 -10.09
CA GLU A 405 14.82 -12.12 -9.82
C GLU A 405 15.05 -11.74 -8.35
N PHE A 406 13.99 -11.40 -7.63
CA PHE A 406 14.05 -10.90 -6.25
C PHE A 406 14.42 -12.03 -5.28
N SER A 407 15.67 -12.00 -4.80
CA SER A 407 16.17 -13.02 -3.86
C SER A 407 16.29 -12.45 -2.46
N ILE A 408 15.53 -13.02 -1.53
CA ILE A 408 15.59 -12.74 -0.09
C ILE A 408 15.74 -14.08 0.63
N ARG A 409 16.80 -14.24 1.43
CA ARG A 409 17.05 -15.45 2.24
C ARG A 409 17.14 -15.11 3.74
N GLY A 410 16.82 -16.07 4.59
CA GLY A 410 16.80 -15.94 6.05
C GLY A 410 15.42 -15.68 6.66
N VAL A 411 14.44 -15.24 5.86
CA VAL A 411 13.03 -15.07 6.25
C VAL A 411 12.10 -15.57 5.13
N LYS A 412 10.88 -15.98 5.47
CA LYS A 412 9.82 -16.22 4.47
C LYS A 412 9.30 -14.89 3.94
N THR A 413 8.82 -14.89 2.71
CA THR A 413 8.28 -13.67 2.08
C THR A 413 6.99 -13.93 1.30
N THR A 414 6.25 -12.86 1.02
CA THR A 414 5.06 -12.87 0.16
C THR A 414 5.34 -12.99 -1.34
N ILE A 415 6.61 -13.09 -1.77
CA ILE A 415 6.98 -13.21 -3.21
C ILE A 415 6.25 -14.39 -3.89
N PRO A 416 6.25 -15.63 -3.34
CA PRO A 416 5.56 -16.74 -3.99
C PRO A 416 4.04 -16.54 -4.06
N PHE A 417 3.45 -15.83 -3.09
CA PHE A 417 2.04 -15.48 -3.13
C PHE A 417 1.74 -14.55 -4.31
N HIS A 418 2.52 -13.47 -4.46
CA HIS A 418 2.35 -12.53 -5.58
C HIS A 418 2.49 -13.20 -6.95
N GLN A 419 3.46 -14.10 -7.10
CA GLN A 419 3.64 -14.87 -8.34
C GLN A 419 2.41 -15.71 -8.70
N ARG A 420 1.74 -16.32 -7.71
CA ARG A 420 0.50 -17.08 -7.92
C ARG A 420 -0.65 -16.16 -8.36
N ILE A 421 -0.83 -15.02 -7.68
CA ILE A 421 -1.89 -14.06 -8.05
C ILE A 421 -1.68 -13.53 -9.47
N LEU A 422 -0.45 -13.18 -9.83
CA LEU A 422 -0.12 -12.70 -11.17
C LEU A 422 -0.27 -13.77 -12.27
N ALA A 423 -0.26 -15.06 -11.91
CA ALA A 423 -0.51 -16.17 -12.83
C ALA A 423 -2.01 -16.49 -12.99
N ASP A 424 -2.87 -15.97 -12.11
CA ASP A 424 -4.32 -16.21 -12.16
C ASP A 424 -4.96 -15.49 -13.35
N GLN A 425 -5.86 -16.20 -14.05
CA GLN A 425 -6.45 -15.69 -15.29
C GLN A 425 -7.44 -14.54 -15.03
N ASP A 426 -8.19 -14.58 -13.92
CA ASP A 426 -9.14 -13.52 -13.57
C ASP A 426 -8.37 -12.25 -13.21
N PHE A 427 -7.27 -12.39 -12.45
CA PHE A 427 -6.37 -11.27 -12.18
C PHE A 427 -5.78 -10.67 -13.48
N GLN A 428 -5.33 -11.50 -14.42
CA GLN A 428 -4.81 -11.05 -15.71
C GLN A 428 -5.85 -10.35 -16.60
N ARG A 429 -7.12 -10.79 -16.55
CA ARG A 429 -8.24 -10.09 -17.22
C ARG A 429 -8.67 -8.82 -16.49
N GLY A 430 -8.21 -8.63 -15.25
CA GLY A 430 -8.60 -7.50 -14.42
C GLY A 430 -9.95 -7.73 -13.73
N GLU A 431 -10.43 -8.98 -13.66
CA GLU A 431 -11.72 -9.39 -13.08
C GLU A 431 -11.53 -9.81 -11.61
N PHE A 432 -11.43 -8.82 -10.73
CA PHE A 432 -11.22 -9.07 -9.30
C PHE A 432 -11.97 -8.04 -8.45
N THR A 433 -12.23 -8.42 -7.20
CA THR A 433 -12.93 -7.64 -6.20
C THR A 433 -12.17 -7.69 -4.88
N THR A 434 -12.66 -6.98 -3.87
CA THR A 434 -12.13 -7.02 -2.50
C THR A 434 -12.14 -8.42 -1.86
N ASP A 435 -12.95 -9.33 -2.40
CA ASP A 435 -13.13 -10.69 -1.89
C ASP A 435 -12.25 -11.71 -2.64
N PHE A 436 -11.51 -11.26 -3.66
CA PHE A 436 -10.76 -12.13 -4.59
C PHE A 436 -9.83 -13.12 -3.89
N ILE A 437 -8.98 -12.64 -2.98
CA ILE A 437 -8.02 -13.51 -2.27
C ILE A 437 -8.76 -14.53 -1.40
N GLN A 438 -9.82 -14.11 -0.71
CA GLN A 438 -10.60 -14.99 0.16
C GLN A 438 -11.27 -16.10 -0.67
N GLN A 439 -11.89 -15.76 -1.79
CA GLN A 439 -12.53 -16.71 -2.69
C GLN A 439 -11.55 -17.75 -3.24
N LYS A 440 -10.34 -17.32 -3.64
CA LYS A 440 -9.29 -18.23 -4.14
C LYS A 440 -8.77 -19.19 -3.07
N LEU A 441 -8.61 -18.70 -1.83
CA LEU A 441 -8.22 -19.55 -0.70
C LEU A 441 -9.30 -20.58 -0.35
N ASP A 442 -10.58 -20.18 -0.40
CA ASP A 442 -11.69 -21.09 -0.11
C ASP A 442 -11.86 -22.17 -1.19
N SER A 443 -11.64 -21.83 -2.47
CA SER A 443 -11.67 -22.82 -3.57
C SER A 443 -10.53 -23.84 -3.49
N ASP A 444 -9.33 -23.42 -3.05
CA ASP A 444 -8.20 -24.33 -2.86
C ASP A 444 -8.51 -25.35 -1.75
N VAL A 445 -9.19 -24.93 -0.68
CA VAL A 445 -9.63 -25.85 0.39
C VAL A 445 -10.70 -26.83 -0.09
N GLN A 446 -11.66 -26.39 -0.90
CA GLN A 446 -12.70 -27.26 -1.45
C GLN A 446 -12.16 -28.29 -2.44
N SER A 447 -11.27 -27.89 -3.35
CA SER A 447 -10.61 -28.82 -4.29
C SER A 447 -9.72 -29.86 -3.58
N SER A 448 -9.20 -29.53 -2.39
CA SER A 448 -8.47 -30.46 -1.52
C SER A 448 -9.39 -31.45 -0.79
N GLN A 449 -10.68 -31.13 -0.62
CA GLN A 449 -11.69 -31.96 0.05
C GLN A 449 -12.47 -32.87 -0.91
N GLU A 450 -12.47 -32.58 -2.22
CA GLU A 450 -13.15 -33.39 -3.24
C GLU A 450 -12.37 -34.63 -3.71
N TYR A 451 -11.16 -34.88 -3.18
CA TYR A 451 -10.52 -36.19 -3.33
C TYR A 451 -11.11 -37.17 -2.30
N PRO A 452 -11.70 -38.31 -2.71
CA PRO A 452 -12.44 -39.16 -1.78
C PRO A 452 -11.52 -39.74 -0.71
N THR A 453 -11.91 -39.57 0.55
CA THR A 453 -11.46 -40.39 1.67
C THR A 453 -11.98 -41.82 1.49
N HIS A 454 -11.26 -42.63 0.72
CA HIS A 454 -11.22 -44.07 0.95
C HIS A 454 -9.92 -44.38 1.69
N LEU A 455 -10.04 -44.49 3.01
CA LEU A 455 -9.04 -45.16 3.84
C LEU A 455 -9.26 -46.66 3.70
N ASP A 456 -8.37 -47.33 2.97
CA ASP A 456 -7.53 -48.37 3.55
C ASP A 456 -6.47 -48.86 2.54
N GLN A 457 -5.22 -48.91 3.03
CA GLN A 457 -4.01 -49.50 2.44
C GLN A 457 -3.35 -48.73 1.27
N ASP A 458 -2.59 -47.69 1.61
CA ASP A 458 -1.14 -47.58 1.29
C ASP A 458 -0.65 -46.16 1.61
N ASP A 459 -0.37 -45.91 2.90
CA ASP A 459 0.32 -44.69 3.35
C ASP A 459 1.70 -44.53 2.68
N GLU A 460 2.32 -45.64 2.26
CA GLU A 460 3.57 -45.62 1.50
C GLU A 460 3.39 -44.99 0.11
N ALA A 461 2.25 -45.17 -0.57
CA ALA A 461 2.01 -44.59 -1.89
C ALA A 461 1.73 -43.09 -1.82
N ARG A 462 1.06 -42.62 -0.75
CA ARG A 462 0.78 -41.19 -0.55
C ARG A 462 2.04 -40.44 -0.16
N ASP A 463 2.87 -41.01 0.72
CA ASP A 463 4.17 -40.44 1.06
C ASP A 463 5.16 -40.56 -0.10
N THR A 464 5.10 -41.62 -0.91
CA THR A 464 5.90 -41.74 -2.14
C THR A 464 5.47 -40.74 -3.21
N LEU A 465 4.17 -40.45 -3.34
CA LEU A 465 3.67 -39.44 -4.26
C LEU A 465 4.00 -38.02 -3.76
N LEU A 466 3.87 -37.74 -2.47
CA LEU A 466 4.27 -36.45 -1.89
C LEU A 466 5.79 -36.27 -1.97
N ALA A 467 6.57 -37.32 -1.70
CA ALA A 467 8.02 -37.32 -1.86
C ALA A 467 8.45 -37.26 -3.32
N ALA A 468 7.67 -37.82 -4.27
CA ALA A 468 7.93 -37.71 -5.70
C ALA A 468 7.52 -36.34 -6.26
N VAL A 469 6.47 -35.70 -5.73
CA VAL A 469 6.08 -34.33 -6.08
C VAL A 469 7.02 -33.32 -5.44
N LEU A 470 7.47 -33.55 -4.20
CA LEU A 470 8.51 -32.74 -3.55
C LEU A 470 9.87 -32.99 -4.18
N SER A 471 10.24 -34.22 -4.54
CA SER A 471 11.47 -34.50 -5.28
C SER A 471 11.38 -33.95 -6.69
N ALA A 472 10.25 -34.04 -7.39
CA ALA A 472 10.09 -33.39 -8.69
C ALA A 472 10.08 -31.87 -8.57
N ALA A 473 9.55 -31.28 -7.50
CA ALA A 473 9.59 -29.84 -7.26
C ALA A 473 10.99 -29.36 -6.84
N ILE A 474 11.72 -30.15 -6.05
CA ILE A 474 13.12 -29.92 -5.65
C ILE A 474 14.03 -30.15 -6.85
N GLU A 475 13.83 -31.21 -7.64
CA GLU A 475 14.59 -31.53 -8.84
C GLU A 475 14.24 -30.55 -9.97
N THR A 476 13.02 -30.02 -10.04
CA THR A 476 12.69 -28.88 -10.93
C THR A 476 13.27 -27.58 -10.41
N TYR A 477 13.39 -27.39 -9.09
CA TYR A 477 14.03 -26.22 -8.48
C TYR A 477 15.55 -26.26 -8.62
N GLU A 478 16.19 -27.41 -8.39
CA GLU A 478 17.61 -27.72 -8.53
C GLU A 478 18.02 -27.84 -10.01
N ASN A 479 17.20 -28.45 -10.88
CA ASN A 479 17.38 -28.36 -12.33
C ASN A 479 17.08 -26.95 -12.84
N SER A 480 16.22 -26.15 -12.21
CA SER A 480 16.10 -24.73 -12.56
C SER A 480 17.29 -23.91 -12.07
N GLU A 481 17.96 -24.27 -10.97
CA GLU A 481 19.24 -23.66 -10.59
C GLU A 481 20.39 -24.12 -11.52
N ASN A 482 20.38 -25.37 -12.00
CA ASN A 482 21.39 -25.93 -12.92
C ASN A 482 21.15 -25.58 -14.41
N GLU A 483 19.90 -25.38 -14.86
CA GLU A 483 19.56 -25.05 -16.26
C GLU A 483 19.41 -23.55 -16.51
N ARG A 484 19.21 -22.71 -15.48
CA ARG A 484 19.19 -21.24 -15.64
C ARG A 484 20.54 -20.66 -16.04
N TYR A 485 21.62 -21.45 -15.92
CA TYR A 485 22.93 -21.09 -16.44
C TYR A 485 23.52 -22.25 -17.24
N ARG A 486 23.26 -22.30 -18.55
CA ARG A 486 24.29 -22.83 -19.47
C ARG A 486 25.44 -21.84 -19.49
N ILE A 487 26.36 -21.96 -18.53
CA ILE A 487 27.70 -21.39 -18.70
C ILE A 487 28.35 -22.18 -19.83
N ILE A 488 28.31 -21.61 -21.04
CA ILE A 488 29.10 -22.14 -22.16
C ILE A 488 30.55 -21.80 -21.84
N ASN A 489 31.21 -22.67 -21.10
CA ASN A 489 32.66 -22.63 -20.94
C ASN A 489 33.29 -23.03 -22.28
N ILE A 490 33.51 -22.04 -23.15
CA ILE A 490 34.33 -22.23 -24.34
C ILE A 490 35.77 -22.44 -23.86
N GLN A 491 36.16 -23.70 -23.65
CA GLN A 491 37.58 -24.02 -23.49
C GLN A 491 38.29 -23.70 -24.82
N PRO A 492 39.37 -22.89 -24.81
CA PRO A 492 40.13 -22.61 -26.02
C PRO A 492 40.95 -23.86 -26.38
N THR A 493 40.33 -24.82 -27.07
CA THR A 493 41.05 -25.92 -27.69
C THR A 493 41.33 -25.56 -29.15
N GLY A 494 42.60 -25.29 -29.42
CA GLY A 494 43.28 -25.53 -30.70
C GLY A 494 42.58 -25.17 -32.02
N LYS A 495 43.07 -24.07 -32.62
CA LYS A 495 42.94 -23.69 -34.04
C LYS A 495 41.54 -23.26 -34.52
N MET A 496 41.07 -22.11 -34.04
CA MET A 496 40.34 -21.21 -34.93
C MET A 496 41.33 -20.31 -35.67
N ARG A 497 41.59 -20.63 -36.95
CA ARG A 497 42.05 -19.62 -37.91
C ARG A 497 40.89 -18.66 -38.12
N SER A 498 40.89 -17.52 -37.43
CA SER A 498 40.01 -16.42 -37.80
C SER A 498 40.70 -15.59 -38.88
N SER A 499 40.04 -15.51 -40.04
CA SER A 499 40.40 -14.62 -41.13
C SER A 499 40.02 -13.19 -40.77
N TRP A 500 40.78 -12.57 -39.88
CA TRP A 500 40.85 -11.11 -39.77
C TRP A 500 42.21 -10.67 -40.29
N ARG A 501 42.37 -10.71 -41.62
CA ARG A 501 43.34 -9.84 -42.30
C ARG A 501 42.63 -8.52 -42.59
N MET A 502 43.11 -7.48 -41.93
CA MET A 502 43.39 -6.15 -42.50
C MET A 502 42.23 -5.46 -43.21
N VAL A 503 41.63 -4.46 -42.54
CA VAL A 503 41.58 -3.09 -43.08
C VAL A 503 41.75 -2.10 -41.93
N GLY A 504 43.01 -1.86 -41.57
CA GLY A 504 43.44 -0.53 -41.16
C GLY A 504 43.92 0.19 -42.43
N LEU A 505 43.33 1.34 -42.72
CA LEU A 505 43.79 2.34 -43.68
C LEU A 505 43.99 3.61 -42.83
N CYS A 506 45.12 4.31 -42.77
CA CYS A 506 46.33 4.34 -43.56
C CYS A 506 47.51 4.72 -42.66
N GLY A 507 48.65 4.05 -42.82
CA GLY A 507 49.96 4.65 -42.58
C GLY A 507 50.54 5.07 -43.92
N GLY A 508 50.73 6.36 -44.15
CA GLY A 508 51.53 6.88 -45.24
C GLY A 508 52.87 7.36 -44.68
N GLY A 509 53.90 6.53 -44.83
CA GLY A 509 55.28 6.90 -44.50
C GLY A 509 56.23 5.72 -44.52
N LEU A 510 57.06 5.63 -45.57
CA LEU A 510 58.36 4.96 -45.56
C LEU A 510 59.22 5.54 -46.70
N GLN A 511 60.46 5.89 -46.33
CA GLN A 511 61.69 6.12 -47.12
C GLN A 511 61.70 7.14 -48.27
#